data_AF-A0A1V6DYT6-F1
#
_entry.id   AF-A0A1V6DYT6-F1
#
_cell.length_a   1.000
_cell.length_b   1.000
_cell.length_c   1.000
_cell.angle_alpha   90.00
_cell.angle_beta   90.00
_cell.angle_gamma   90.00
#
_symmetry.space_group_name_H-M   'P 1'
#
loop_
_entity.id
_entity.type
_entity.pdbx_description
1 polymer ?
#
loop_
_entity_poly.entity_id
_entity_poly.type
_entity_poly.pdbx_seq_one_letter_code
_entity_poly.pdbx_strand_id
1 'polypeptide(L)'
;MTADHPEKICDQISDGILEAIGVAESGGIHLETFGTNTIEEDKILEAVKASFDFRPPAIIDQLELKRPVFKQTAAYGHFGRPEFT
;
A
#
# COMPACT_ATOMS: atom_id res chain seq x y z
N MET A 1 13.05 -18.80 -4.29
CA MET A 1 11.91 -17.85 -4.16
C MET A 1 10.94 -18.18 -5.28
N THR A 2 9.67 -18.48 -4.97
CA THR A 2 8.49 -18.91 -5.83
C THR A 2 7.83 -20.27 -5.49
N ALA A 3 8.05 -20.86 -4.31
CA ALA A 3 7.47 -22.18 -4.03
C ALA A 3 5.94 -22.20 -3.85
N ASP A 4 5.31 -21.10 -3.40
CA ASP A 4 3.88 -21.13 -3.00
C ASP A 4 2.94 -20.16 -3.76
N HIS A 5 3.45 -19.23 -4.58
CA HIS A 5 2.61 -18.26 -5.32
C HIS A 5 3.24 -17.87 -6.67
N PRO A 6 2.75 -18.39 -7.82
CA PRO A 6 3.33 -18.12 -9.14
C PRO A 6 3.18 -16.67 -9.61
N GLU A 7 2.19 -15.95 -9.10
CA GLU A 7 1.92 -14.53 -9.39
C GLU A 7 2.75 -13.55 -8.56
N LYS A 8 3.54 -14.05 -7.60
CA LYS A 8 4.28 -13.20 -6.66
C LYS A 8 5.40 -12.41 -7.34
N ILE A 9 5.39 -11.09 -7.16
CA ILE A 9 6.36 -10.17 -7.77
C ILE A 9 7.53 -9.76 -6.86
N CYS A 10 7.43 -9.95 -5.54
CA CYS A 10 8.53 -9.78 -4.57
C CYS A 10 8.23 -10.53 -3.26
N ASP A 11 9.23 -10.75 -2.40
CA ASP A 11 9.03 -11.33 -1.04
C ASP A 11 8.90 -10.27 0.05
N GLN A 12 9.54 -9.12 -0.14
CA GLN A 12 9.54 -7.99 0.78
C GLN A 12 9.44 -6.70 -0.01
N ILE A 13 8.64 -5.78 0.49
CA ILE A 13 8.49 -4.44 -0.08
C ILE A 13 8.25 -3.44 1.05
N SER A 14 8.86 -2.26 0.92
CA SER A 14 8.51 -1.07 1.68
C SER A 14 8.08 -0.01 0.69
N ASP A 15 6.97 0.66 0.98
CA ASP A 15 6.46 1.78 0.19
C ASP A 15 6.53 3.10 0.97
N GLY A 16 6.47 4.21 0.25
CA GLY A 16 6.39 5.55 0.81
C GLY A 16 5.54 6.47 -0.07
N ILE A 17 4.65 7.23 0.57
CA ILE A 17 3.76 8.19 -0.09
C ILE A 17 4.06 9.58 0.46
N LEU A 18 4.34 10.53 -0.43
CA LEU A 18 4.67 11.92 -0.09
C LEU A 18 3.61 12.88 -0.61
N GLU A 19 2.77 13.41 0.27
CA GLU A 19 1.73 14.37 -0.09
C GLU A 19 2.16 15.83 0.11
N ALA A 20 1.73 16.70 -0.80
CA ALA A 20 1.90 18.14 -0.67
C ALA A 20 0.60 18.78 -0.14
N ILE A 21 0.70 19.55 0.95
CA ILE A 21 -0.47 20.19 1.58
C ILE A 21 -1.13 21.17 0.59
N GLY A 22 -2.41 20.94 0.29
CA GLY A 22 -3.20 21.79 -0.59
C GLY A 22 -3.07 21.50 -2.10
N VAL A 23 -2.36 20.43 -2.47
CA VAL A 23 -2.28 19.95 -3.85
C VAL A 23 -3.25 18.78 -4.04
N ALA A 24 -3.99 18.77 -5.15
CA ALA A 24 -5.03 17.77 -5.43
C ALA A 24 -4.51 16.55 -6.21
N GLU A 25 -3.32 16.65 -6.82
CA GLU A 25 -2.65 15.54 -7.50
C GLU A 25 -2.04 14.58 -6.47
N SER A 26 -1.91 13.31 -6.85
CA SER A 26 -1.30 12.29 -5.99
C SER A 26 0.13 12.67 -5.66
N GLY A 27 0.49 12.51 -4.39
CA GLY A 27 1.84 12.62 -3.92
C GLY A 27 2.87 11.74 -4.65
N GLY A 28 4.16 11.98 -4.36
CA GLY A 28 5.23 11.12 -4.85
C GLY A 28 5.14 9.74 -4.21
N ILE A 29 5.18 8.68 -5.02
CA ILE A 29 5.19 7.28 -4.56
C ILE A 29 6.57 6.69 -4.79
N HIS A 30 7.11 6.04 -3.77
CA HIS A 30 8.37 5.31 -3.81
C HIS A 30 8.18 3.89 -3.27
N LEU A 31 8.99 2.95 -3.74
CA LEU A 31 9.05 1.59 -3.22
C LEU A 31 10.48 1.06 -3.25
N GLU A 32 10.77 0.13 -2.34
CA GLU A 32 12.01 -0.65 -2.27
C GLU A 32 11.65 -2.11 -2.03
N THR A 33 12.18 -3.03 -2.84
CA THR A 33 11.87 -4.47 -2.74
C THR A 33 12.97 -5.28 -2.06
N PHE A 34 14.00 -4.63 -1.52
CA PHE A 34 15.13 -5.24 -0.81
C PHE A 34 15.83 -6.35 -1.61
N GLY A 35 15.82 -6.25 -2.95
CA GLY A 35 16.40 -7.24 -3.86
C GLY A 35 15.62 -8.56 -3.93
N THR A 36 14.36 -8.57 -3.48
CA THR A 36 13.50 -9.76 -3.50
C THR A 36 12.52 -9.80 -4.67
N ASN A 37 12.53 -8.76 -5.51
CA ASN A 37 11.70 -8.66 -6.69
C ASN A 37 12.03 -9.70 -7.77
N THR A 38 11.01 -10.14 -8.49
CA THR A 38 11.13 -11.06 -9.63
C THR A 38 11.02 -10.33 -10.98
N ILE A 39 10.60 -9.06 -10.97
CA ILE A 39 10.52 -8.14 -12.12
C ILE A 39 11.14 -6.79 -11.75
N GLU A 40 11.46 -5.93 -12.72
CA GLU A 40 12.06 -4.62 -12.45
C GLU A 40 11.17 -3.76 -11.53
N GLU A 41 11.77 -3.07 -10.54
CA GLU A 41 11.04 -2.23 -9.58
C GLU A 41 10.22 -1.13 -10.26
N ASP A 42 10.70 -0.57 -11.36
CA ASP A 42 9.95 0.41 -12.15
C ASP A 42 8.61 -0.15 -12.65
N LYS A 43 8.57 -1.43 -13.06
CA LYS A 43 7.31 -2.07 -13.49
C LYS A 43 6.37 -2.30 -12.31
N ILE A 44 6.91 -2.61 -11.14
CA ILE A 44 6.13 -2.73 -9.90
C ILE A 44 5.52 -1.37 -9.55
N LEU A 45 6.32 -0.29 -9.64
CA LEU A 45 5.86 1.06 -9.35
C LEU A 45 4.75 1.51 -10.29
N GLU A 46 4.90 1.24 -11.59
CA GLU A 46 3.85 1.55 -12.57
C GLU A 46 2.58 0.72 -12.33
N ALA A 47 2.70 -0.56 -11.95
CA ALA A 47 1.55 -1.38 -11.57
C ALA A 47 0.84 -0.85 -10.32
N VAL A 48 1.59 -0.41 -9.29
CA VAL A 48 1.06 0.20 -8.07
C VAL A 48 0.30 1.50 -8.40
N LYS A 49 0.89 2.39 -9.19
CA LYS A 49 0.23 3.64 -9.63
C LYS A 49 -1.02 3.41 -10.45
N ALA A 50 -1.05 2.34 -11.25
CA ALA A 50 -2.21 1.99 -12.07
C ALA A 50 -3.33 1.31 -11.24
N SER A 51 -2.99 0.67 -10.13
CA SER A 51 -3.93 -0.13 -9.33
C SER A 51 -4.55 0.63 -8.17
N PHE A 52 -3.84 1.63 -7.62
CA PHE A 52 -4.24 2.33 -6.40
C PHE A 52 -4.38 3.83 -6.65
N ASP A 53 -5.41 4.42 -6.04
CA ASP A 53 -5.61 5.86 -6.00
C ASP A 53 -5.30 6.37 -4.59
N PHE A 54 -4.09 6.92 -4.43
CA PHE A 54 -3.59 7.35 -3.13
C PHE A 54 -4.08 8.74 -2.71
N ARG A 55 -4.99 9.38 -3.47
CA ARG A 55 -5.57 10.65 -3.04
C ARG A 55 -6.36 10.43 -1.74
N PRO A 56 -6.25 11.34 -0.74
CA PRO A 56 -6.96 11.20 0.53
C PRO A 56 -8.46 10.85 0.44
N PRO A 57 -9.28 11.48 -0.44
CA PRO A 57 -10.69 11.09 -0.57
C PRO A 57 -10.87 9.66 -1.10
N ALA A 58 -10.02 9.22 -2.05
CA ALA A 58 -10.09 7.88 -2.61
C ALA A 58 -9.74 6.82 -1.56
N ILE A 59 -8.71 7.05 -0.74
CA ILE A 59 -8.34 6.16 0.37
C ILE A 59 -9.50 6.02 1.37
N ILE A 60 -10.13 7.14 1.74
CA ILE A 60 -11.27 7.14 2.68
C ILE A 60 -12.42 6.31 2.14
N ASP A 61 -12.72 6.44 0.84
CA ASP A 61 -13.85 5.74 0.22
C ASP A 61 -13.52 4.26 -0.02
N GLN A 62 -12.33 3.92 -0.53
CA GLN A 62 -11.89 2.54 -0.78
C GLN A 62 -11.81 1.69 0.48
N LEU A 63 -11.38 2.28 1.61
CA LEU A 63 -11.24 1.58 2.89
C LEU A 63 -12.43 1.81 3.84
N GLU A 64 -13.44 2.58 3.39
CA GLU A 64 -14.63 2.95 4.17
C GLU A 64 -14.31 3.55 5.56
N LEU A 65 -13.34 4.47 5.62
CA LEU A 65 -12.74 4.96 6.88
C LEU A 65 -13.66 5.83 7.76
N LYS A 66 -14.85 6.19 7.26
CA LYS A 66 -15.84 6.98 8.03
C LYS A 66 -16.63 6.14 9.05
N ARG A 67 -16.40 4.83 9.11
CA ARG A 67 -17.02 3.93 10.11
C ARG A 67 -16.27 4.01 11.45
N PRO A 68 -16.92 3.74 12.59
CA PRO A 68 -16.30 3.81 13.92
C PRO A 68 -15.42 2.59 14.24
N VAL A 69 -14.37 2.33 13.43
CA VAL A 69 -13.53 1.11 13.51
C VAL A 69 -12.24 1.29 14.32
N PHE A 70 -11.79 2.53 14.55
CA PHE A 70 -10.44 2.81 15.09
C PHE A 70 -10.21 2.41 16.55
N LYS A 71 -11.26 2.25 17.36
CA LYS A 71 -11.11 1.83 18.77
C LYS A 71 -10.47 0.44 18.86
N GLN A 72 -10.80 -0.46 17.93
CA GLN A 72 -10.27 -1.81 17.92
C GLN A 72 -8.76 -1.82 17.65
N THR A 73 -8.26 -0.88 16.86
CA THR A 73 -6.83 -0.72 16.50
C THR A 73 -6.00 0.10 17.50
N ALA A 74 -6.60 0.66 18.55
CA ALA A 74 -5.92 1.62 19.44
C ALA A 74 -4.85 1.00 20.35
N ALA A 75 -4.78 -0.33 20.42
CA ALA A 75 -3.77 -1.07 21.18
C ALA A 75 -3.31 -2.30 20.40
N TYR A 76 -2.10 -2.77 20.71
CA TYR A 76 -1.51 -3.99 20.15
C TYR A 76 -1.26 -3.96 18.63
N GLY A 77 -1.16 -2.78 18.04
CA GLY A 77 -0.80 -2.58 16.62
C GLY A 77 -2.00 -2.46 15.67
N HIS A 78 -1.75 -1.78 14.54
CA HIS A 78 -2.75 -1.48 13.51
C HIS A 78 -2.80 -2.53 12.38
N PHE A 79 -1.71 -3.25 12.14
CA PHE A 79 -1.56 -4.21 11.03
C PHE A 79 -1.36 -5.65 11.53
N GLY A 80 -1.51 -6.62 10.63
CA GLY A 80 -1.29 -8.04 10.94
C GLY A 80 -2.41 -8.70 11.75
N ARG A 81 -3.61 -8.09 11.74
CA ARG A 81 -4.77 -8.53 12.53
C ARG A 81 -5.86 -9.10 11.61
N PRO A 82 -6.35 -10.32 11.84
CA PRO A 82 -7.33 -10.98 10.96
C PRO A 82 -8.64 -10.21 10.78
N GLU A 83 -9.03 -9.38 11.76
CA GLU A 83 -10.25 -8.59 11.72
C GLU A 83 -10.22 -7.40 10.74
N PHE A 84 -9.07 -7.10 10.11
CA PHE A 84 -8.92 -6.01 9.13
C PHE A 84 -8.49 -6.49 7.73
N THR A 85 -8.58 -7.80 7.45
CA THR A 85 -8.27 -8.42 6.14
C THR A 85 -9.51 -9.05 5.53
#